data_AF-A0A7X6VRB1-F1
#
_entry.id   AF-A0A7X6VRB1-F1
#
_cell.length_a   1.000
_cell.length_b   1.000
_cell.length_c   1.000
_cell.angle_alpha   90.00
_cell.angle_beta   90.00
_cell.angle_gamma   90.00
#
_symmetry.space_group_name_H-M   'P 1'
#
loop_
_entity.id
_entity.type
_entity.pdbx_description
1 polymer ?
#
loop_
_entity_poly.entity_id
_entity_poly.type
_entity_poly.pdbx_seq_one_letter_code
_entity_poly.pdbx_strand_id
1 'polypeptide(L)'
;MYDIQGLTAKEAIKKIQAEYMEDALKANEDGRLVAWSTSIAPRELLEAMGVVTVYPENHAAAIAAKKGSMEMIEIAEAQGYSNDICSYARVNIGYVEAGDSAAGKLPKPDMLFCCNNICNTVTKWYEILARRLNVPLIMIDLPFSYNPAPDEHAVKYIVGQFEHAKKQLEEICGKPFDEDRFLESQKLSNEAASLWRDVMNMGKAKPSPLNGLDMFNYMAQIVCSRGSQICVDFFTLLKNELQEKKDRGEGYIQNEKYRILWDGIPFWYNLRIMSRVLKERDACMVASTYPDNWAVNYEVGNLESMARAYMGNFTNREFGFRYKNMLRLIEEFDVDGVIMHSNRSCKNQD
;
A
#
# COMPACT_ATOMS: atom_id res chain seq x y z
N MET A 1 14.51 14.02 10.46
CA MET A 1 13.18 14.63 10.27
C MET A 1 13.11 15.04 8.81
N TYR A 2 12.14 14.54 8.06
CA TYR A 2 12.05 14.74 6.61
C TYR A 2 11.71 16.20 6.31
N ASP A 3 12.70 17.02 5.95
CA ASP A 3 12.42 18.41 5.55
C ASP A 3 11.99 18.44 4.08
N ILE A 4 10.71 18.71 3.84
CA ILE A 4 10.12 18.82 2.50
C ILE A 4 9.75 20.27 2.13
N GLN A 5 10.17 21.25 2.92
CA GLN A 5 9.84 22.64 2.67
C GLN A 5 10.45 23.14 1.36
N GLY A 6 9.63 23.82 0.53
CA GLY A 6 10.06 24.36 -0.76
C GLY A 6 10.26 23.31 -1.86
N LEU A 7 10.02 22.02 -1.59
CA LEU A 7 10.04 20.98 -2.61
C LEU A 7 8.68 20.86 -3.29
N THR A 8 8.69 20.45 -4.56
CA THR A 8 7.46 19.95 -5.18
C THR A 8 7.06 18.59 -4.61
N ALA A 9 5.80 18.19 -4.69
CA ALA A 9 5.35 16.86 -4.25
C ALA A 9 6.14 15.73 -4.94
N LYS A 10 6.55 15.92 -6.20
CA LYS A 10 7.39 14.97 -6.95
C LYS A 10 8.83 14.86 -6.44
N GLU A 11 9.37 15.93 -5.87
CA GLU A 11 10.70 15.92 -5.24
C GLU A 11 10.61 15.37 -3.81
N ALA A 12 9.60 15.83 -3.06
CA ALA A 12 9.33 15.39 -1.69
C ALA A 12 9.14 13.87 -1.61
N ILE A 13 8.32 13.27 -2.48
CA ILE A 13 8.09 11.82 -2.50
C ILE A 13 9.38 11.02 -2.65
N LYS A 14 10.29 11.46 -3.53
CA LYS A 14 11.57 10.78 -3.78
C LYS A 14 12.50 10.91 -2.59
N LYS A 15 12.56 12.10 -1.99
CA LYS A 15 13.35 12.37 -0.79
C LYS A 15 12.88 11.50 0.38
N ILE A 16 11.58 11.50 0.67
CA ILE A 16 11.00 10.71 1.76
C ILE A 16 11.31 9.21 1.57
N GLN A 17 11.10 8.66 0.38
CA GLN A 17 11.38 7.24 0.12
C GLN A 17 12.86 6.89 0.27
N ALA A 18 13.76 7.75 -0.20
CA ALA A 18 15.19 7.52 -0.09
C ALA A 18 15.66 7.58 1.37
N GLU A 19 15.27 8.62 2.11
CA GLU A 19 15.61 8.80 3.52
C GLU A 19 15.01 7.69 4.39
N TYR A 20 13.77 7.27 4.11
CA TYR A 20 13.13 6.16 4.80
C TYR A 20 13.90 4.84 4.63
N MET A 21 14.32 4.53 3.40
CA MET A 21 15.09 3.31 3.16
C MET A 21 16.49 3.39 3.75
N GLU A 22 17.13 4.57 3.74
CA GLU A 22 18.43 4.77 4.37
C GLU A 22 18.35 4.59 5.89
N ASP A 23 17.33 5.17 6.53
CA ASP A 23 17.08 5.00 7.96
C ASP A 23 16.76 3.54 8.30
N ALA A 24 15.91 2.89 7.49
CA ALA A 24 15.54 1.50 7.70
C ALA A 24 16.73 0.55 7.62
N LEU A 25 17.69 0.80 6.73
CA LEU A 25 18.91 0.00 6.62
C LEU A 25 19.83 0.12 7.85
N LYS A 26 19.78 1.23 8.59
CA LYS A 26 20.55 1.44 9.83
C LYS A 26 19.83 0.92 11.07
N ALA A 27 18.55 0.56 10.96
CA ALA A 27 17.70 0.19 12.10
C ALA A 27 18.32 -0.89 13.00
N ASN A 28 18.77 -2.01 12.43
CA ASN A 28 19.36 -3.08 13.21
C ASN A 28 20.68 -2.66 13.89
N GLU A 29 21.50 -1.82 13.25
CA GLU A 29 22.75 -1.28 13.81
C GLU A 29 22.49 -0.33 14.98
N ASP A 30 21.39 0.43 14.90
CA ASP A 30 20.92 1.33 15.96
C ASP A 30 20.18 0.59 17.10
N GLY A 31 20.06 -0.73 17.04
CA GLY A 31 19.32 -1.54 18.00
C GLY A 31 17.78 -1.40 17.89
N ARG A 32 17.27 -0.88 16.77
CA ARG A 32 15.84 -0.81 16.45
C ARG A 32 15.39 -2.09 15.75
N LEU A 33 14.22 -2.59 16.13
CA LEU A 33 13.64 -3.78 15.52
C LEU A 33 12.98 -3.47 14.16
N VAL A 34 13.06 -4.43 13.25
CA VAL A 34 12.53 -4.34 11.89
C VAL A 34 11.41 -5.36 11.69
N ALA A 35 10.28 -4.92 11.12
CA ALA A 35 9.21 -5.80 10.67
C ALA A 35 9.06 -5.76 9.14
N TRP A 36 8.97 -6.93 8.50
CA TRP A 36 8.43 -6.99 7.13
C TRP A 36 6.91 -7.18 7.20
N SER A 37 6.16 -6.28 6.57
CA SER A 37 4.70 -6.18 6.70
C SER A 37 3.97 -6.25 5.36
N THR A 38 2.78 -6.85 5.34
CA THR A 38 1.88 -6.80 4.17
C THR A 38 1.29 -5.41 3.98
N SER A 39 1.00 -5.01 2.74
CA SER A 39 0.72 -3.60 2.37
C SER A 39 -0.49 -2.94 3.04
N ILE A 40 -1.47 -3.72 3.53
CA ILE A 40 -2.67 -3.20 4.22
C ILE A 40 -2.85 -3.85 5.60
N ALA A 41 -1.73 -4.14 6.28
CA ALA A 41 -1.76 -4.54 7.68
C ALA A 41 -2.03 -3.33 8.60
N PRO A 42 -2.55 -3.57 9.83
CA PRO A 42 -2.73 -2.55 10.87
C PRO A 42 -1.38 -2.07 11.44
N ARG A 43 -0.65 -1.28 10.63
CA ARG A 43 0.70 -0.77 10.94
C ARG A 43 0.74 0.08 12.22
N GLU A 44 -0.39 0.63 12.65
CA GLU A 44 -0.50 1.44 13.86
C GLU A 44 -0.02 0.65 15.09
N LEU A 45 -0.19 -0.67 15.10
CA LEU A 45 0.34 -1.56 16.14
C LEU A 45 1.88 -1.60 16.15
N LEU A 46 2.52 -1.59 14.98
CA LEU A 46 3.98 -1.54 14.85
C LEU A 46 4.53 -0.15 15.22
N GLU A 47 3.81 0.90 14.84
CA GLU A 47 4.16 2.30 15.13
C GLU A 47 4.16 2.58 16.63
N ALA A 48 3.18 2.05 17.37
CA ALA A 48 3.13 2.11 18.82
C ALA A 48 4.43 1.59 19.46
N MET A 49 5.00 0.53 18.90
CA MET A 49 6.22 -0.07 19.40
C MET A 49 7.50 0.55 18.84
N GLY A 50 7.39 1.53 17.94
CA GLY A 50 8.55 2.11 17.25
C GLY A 50 9.33 1.10 16.41
N VAL A 51 8.63 0.10 15.87
CA VAL A 51 9.22 -0.92 14.99
C VAL A 51 9.35 -0.33 13.59
N VAL A 52 10.56 -0.41 13.02
CA VAL A 52 10.82 0.02 11.65
C VAL A 52 10.14 -0.97 10.70
N THR A 53 9.14 -0.50 9.97
CA THR A 53 8.37 -1.38 9.08
C THR A 53 8.94 -1.33 7.66
N VAL A 54 8.94 -2.44 6.93
CA VAL A 54 9.34 -2.49 5.52
C VAL A 54 8.36 -3.39 4.77
N TYR A 55 8.12 -3.11 3.48
CA TYR A 55 7.07 -3.78 2.71
C TYR A 55 7.67 -4.56 1.54
N PRO A 56 7.73 -5.90 1.62
CA PRO A 56 8.21 -6.74 0.53
C PRO A 56 7.53 -6.49 -0.82
N GLU A 57 6.25 -6.17 -0.82
CA GLU A 57 5.48 -5.82 -2.04
C GLU A 57 6.02 -4.56 -2.72
N ASN A 58 6.30 -3.50 -1.94
CA ASN A 58 6.86 -2.25 -2.47
C ASN A 58 8.28 -2.46 -2.99
N HIS A 59 9.08 -3.27 -2.30
CA HIS A 59 10.43 -3.62 -2.76
C HIS A 59 10.40 -4.42 -4.06
N ALA A 60 9.52 -5.42 -4.17
CA ALA A 60 9.35 -6.19 -5.40
C ALA A 60 8.89 -5.30 -6.59
N ALA A 61 7.98 -4.35 -6.34
CA ALA A 61 7.58 -3.34 -7.33
C ALA A 61 8.76 -2.46 -7.76
N ALA A 62 9.60 -2.01 -6.82
CA ALA A 62 10.79 -1.22 -7.11
C ALA A 62 11.84 -2.01 -7.92
N ILE A 63 12.05 -3.30 -7.60
CA ILE A 63 12.92 -4.20 -8.37
C ILE A 63 12.40 -4.30 -9.81
N ALA A 64 11.10 -4.53 -10.00
CA ALA A 64 10.48 -4.62 -11.32
C ALA A 64 10.61 -3.29 -12.11
N ALA A 65 10.38 -2.14 -11.46
CA ALA A 65 10.54 -0.83 -12.09
C ALA A 65 11.97 -0.58 -12.59
N LYS A 66 12.97 -1.11 -11.88
CA LYS A 66 14.39 -1.08 -12.25
C LYS A 66 14.84 -2.25 -13.13
N LYS A 67 13.90 -3.04 -13.67
CA LYS A 67 14.15 -4.19 -14.57
C LYS A 67 14.91 -5.37 -13.95
N GLY A 68 14.94 -5.48 -12.62
CA GLY A 68 15.63 -6.56 -11.91
C GLY A 68 14.75 -7.75 -11.53
N SER A 69 13.46 -7.75 -11.88
CA SER A 69 12.53 -8.76 -11.34
C SER A 69 12.75 -10.16 -11.90
N MET A 70 13.18 -10.28 -13.16
CA MET A 70 13.36 -11.59 -13.80
C MET A 70 14.46 -12.41 -13.13
N GLU A 71 15.58 -11.79 -12.79
CA GLU A 71 16.67 -12.45 -12.07
C GLU A 71 16.19 -13.07 -10.74
N MET A 72 15.44 -12.31 -9.95
CA MET A 72 14.88 -12.81 -8.70
C MET A 72 13.83 -13.92 -8.93
N ILE A 73 13.02 -13.80 -9.98
CA ILE A 73 12.03 -14.82 -10.34
C ILE A 73 12.73 -16.14 -10.72
N GLU A 74 13.78 -16.08 -11.52
CA GLU A 74 14.55 -17.26 -11.93
C GLU A 74 15.20 -17.95 -10.72
N ILE A 75 15.74 -17.18 -9.76
CA ILE A 75 16.28 -17.71 -8.51
C ILE A 75 15.22 -18.45 -7.70
N ALA A 76 13.99 -17.91 -7.60
CA ALA A 76 12.90 -18.59 -6.91
C ALA A 76 12.44 -19.85 -7.69
N GLU A 77 12.29 -19.77 -9.00
CA GLU A 77 11.85 -20.91 -9.82
C GLU A 77 12.86 -22.06 -9.80
N ALA A 78 14.17 -21.76 -9.75
CA ALA A 78 15.24 -22.75 -9.58
C ALA A 78 15.18 -23.49 -8.23
N GLN A 79 14.54 -22.90 -7.21
CA GLN A 79 14.28 -23.52 -5.91
C GLN A 79 12.98 -24.34 -5.89
N GLY A 80 12.28 -24.46 -7.02
CA GLY A 80 11.05 -25.24 -7.17
C GLY A 80 9.76 -24.48 -6.95
N TYR A 81 9.80 -23.14 -6.79
CA TYR A 81 8.58 -22.34 -6.74
C TYR A 81 7.93 -22.28 -8.13
N SER A 82 6.64 -22.62 -8.21
CA SER A 82 5.90 -22.62 -9.48
C SER A 82 5.79 -21.21 -10.07
N ASN A 83 5.92 -21.09 -11.39
CA ASN A 83 5.67 -19.85 -12.13
C ASN A 83 4.21 -19.34 -12.02
N ASP A 84 3.29 -20.18 -11.54
CA ASP A 84 1.87 -19.85 -11.32
C ASP A 84 1.65 -18.91 -10.14
N ILE A 85 2.56 -18.89 -9.16
CA ILE A 85 2.38 -18.08 -7.96
C ILE A 85 2.68 -16.60 -8.23
N CYS A 86 2.18 -15.74 -7.34
CA CYS A 86 2.34 -14.29 -7.42
C CYS A 86 3.80 -13.89 -7.69
N SER A 87 3.99 -13.03 -8.69
CA SER A 87 5.31 -12.51 -9.05
C SER A 87 5.97 -11.72 -7.92
N TYR A 88 5.24 -11.04 -7.04
CA TYR A 88 5.84 -10.41 -5.86
C TYR A 88 6.43 -11.44 -4.89
N ALA A 89 5.72 -12.55 -4.65
CA ALA A 89 6.23 -13.62 -3.81
C ALA A 89 7.49 -14.24 -4.41
N ARG A 90 7.49 -14.53 -5.73
CA ARG A 90 8.70 -15.05 -6.41
C ARG A 90 9.87 -14.07 -6.36
N VAL A 91 9.64 -12.78 -6.66
CA VAL A 91 10.68 -11.75 -6.58
C VAL A 91 11.26 -11.64 -5.17
N ASN A 92 10.41 -11.63 -4.14
CA ASN A 92 10.90 -11.50 -2.77
C ASN A 92 11.58 -12.77 -2.25
N ILE A 93 11.07 -13.95 -2.58
CA ILE A 93 11.71 -15.23 -2.23
C ILE A 93 13.08 -15.35 -2.92
N GLY A 94 13.16 -14.95 -4.19
CA GLY A 94 14.43 -14.87 -4.91
C GLY A 94 15.39 -13.86 -4.29
N TYR A 95 14.88 -12.68 -3.89
CA TYR A 95 15.66 -11.67 -3.18
C TYR A 95 16.23 -12.18 -1.85
N VAL A 96 15.45 -12.94 -1.06
CA VAL A 96 15.93 -13.53 0.20
C VAL A 96 17.12 -14.47 -0.03
N GLU A 97 17.16 -15.17 -1.17
CA GLU A 97 18.30 -16.00 -1.56
C GLU A 97 19.48 -15.15 -2.09
N ALA A 98 19.21 -14.16 -2.92
CA ALA A 98 20.23 -13.32 -3.56
C ALA A 98 20.93 -12.37 -2.59
N GLY A 99 20.21 -11.85 -1.59
CA GLY A 99 20.70 -10.88 -0.59
C GLY A 99 20.86 -9.44 -1.11
N ASP A 100 20.75 -9.21 -2.42
CA ASP A 100 20.77 -7.89 -3.05
C ASP A 100 19.90 -7.85 -4.31
N SER A 101 19.60 -6.66 -4.82
CA SER A 101 18.79 -6.47 -6.02
C SER A 101 19.04 -5.13 -6.71
N ALA A 102 18.48 -4.95 -7.90
CA ALA A 102 18.48 -3.64 -8.57
C ALA A 102 17.85 -2.50 -7.73
N ALA A 103 16.94 -2.82 -6.81
CA ALA A 103 16.34 -1.85 -5.89
C ALA A 103 17.17 -1.61 -4.62
N GLY A 104 18.28 -2.31 -4.46
CA GLY A 104 19.08 -2.34 -3.24
C GLY A 104 18.56 -3.35 -2.22
N LYS A 105 19.14 -3.30 -1.03
CA LYS A 105 18.86 -4.22 0.07
C LYS A 105 17.67 -3.75 0.92
N LEU A 106 17.06 -4.70 1.61
CA LEU A 106 16.19 -4.48 2.75
C LEU A 106 16.96 -4.80 4.04
N PRO A 107 16.67 -4.10 5.14
CA PRO A 107 17.13 -4.55 6.45
C PRO A 107 16.56 -5.93 6.76
N LYS A 108 17.34 -6.73 7.48
CA LYS A 108 16.90 -8.06 7.92
C LYS A 108 15.75 -7.88 8.92
N PRO A 109 14.61 -8.57 8.73
CA PRO A 109 13.52 -8.47 9.68
C PRO A 109 13.87 -9.19 10.98
N ASP A 110 13.38 -8.67 12.09
CA ASP A 110 13.31 -9.33 13.39
C ASP A 110 11.95 -10.01 13.60
N MET A 111 10.93 -9.61 12.82
CA MET A 111 9.61 -10.21 12.82
C MET A 111 8.90 -10.02 11.47
N LEU A 112 7.87 -10.81 11.23
CA LEU A 112 6.95 -10.66 10.11
C LEU A 112 5.56 -10.27 10.62
N PHE A 113 4.89 -9.37 9.91
CA PHE A 113 3.57 -8.88 10.25
C PHE A 113 2.63 -9.05 9.06
N CYS A 114 1.76 -10.07 9.10
CA CYS A 114 0.94 -10.47 7.98
C CYS A 114 -0.54 -10.18 8.23
N CYS A 115 -1.19 -9.58 7.24
CA CYS A 115 -2.64 -9.42 7.17
C CYS A 115 -3.11 -9.91 5.80
N ASN A 116 -4.04 -10.87 5.76
CA ASN A 116 -4.51 -11.49 4.51
C ASN A 116 -5.69 -10.77 3.85
N ASN A 117 -6.00 -9.53 4.27
CA ASN A 117 -7.06 -8.72 3.68
C ASN A 117 -6.83 -8.32 2.20
N ILE A 118 -5.61 -8.50 1.69
CA ILE A 118 -5.26 -8.29 0.28
C ILE A 118 -5.37 -9.56 -0.57
N CYS A 119 -5.02 -10.72 0.00
CA CYS A 119 -5.17 -12.05 -0.60
C CYS A 119 -4.70 -13.14 0.39
N ASN A 120 -5.02 -14.41 0.14
CA ASN A 120 -4.49 -15.54 0.93
C ASN A 120 -3.09 -16.02 0.48
N THR A 121 -2.53 -15.47 -0.60
CA THR A 121 -1.17 -15.82 -1.03
C THR A 121 -0.14 -15.31 -0.01
N VAL A 122 -0.37 -14.15 0.60
CA VAL A 122 0.56 -13.59 1.60
C VAL A 122 0.67 -14.49 2.83
N THR A 123 -0.37 -15.21 3.22
CA THR A 123 -0.30 -16.19 4.32
C THR A 123 0.80 -17.22 4.08
N LYS A 124 0.78 -17.88 2.92
CA LYS A 124 1.78 -18.91 2.58
C LYS A 124 3.16 -18.31 2.33
N TRP A 125 3.22 -17.15 1.68
CA TRP A 125 4.47 -16.44 1.46
C TRP A 125 5.15 -16.07 2.79
N TYR A 126 4.41 -15.51 3.75
CA TYR A 126 4.96 -15.09 5.03
C TYR A 126 5.31 -16.30 5.93
N GLU A 127 4.60 -17.42 5.84
CA GLU A 127 5.03 -18.67 6.47
C GLU A 127 6.39 -19.17 5.93
N ILE A 128 6.60 -19.07 4.61
CA ILE A 128 7.89 -19.43 3.99
C ILE A 128 8.99 -18.49 4.50
N LEU A 129 8.73 -17.18 4.52
CA LEU A 129 9.68 -16.20 5.03
C LEU A 129 10.02 -16.44 6.50
N ALA A 130 9.02 -16.73 7.35
CA ALA A 130 9.22 -17.00 8.77
C ALA A 130 10.19 -18.18 8.97
N ARG A 131 10.01 -19.26 8.21
CA ARG A 131 10.86 -20.45 8.27
C ARG A 131 12.27 -20.18 7.74
N ARG A 132 12.39 -19.45 6.62
CA ARG A 132 13.68 -19.17 5.98
C ARG A 132 14.54 -18.18 6.76
N LEU A 133 13.91 -17.15 7.31
CA LEU A 133 14.58 -16.08 8.04
C LEU A 133 14.70 -16.39 9.54
N ASN A 134 13.96 -17.41 10.02
CA ASN A 134 13.89 -17.84 11.40
C ASN A 134 13.48 -16.71 12.35
N VAL A 135 12.34 -16.09 12.05
CA VAL A 135 11.76 -14.96 12.80
C VAL A 135 10.28 -15.21 13.11
N PRO A 136 9.74 -14.66 14.21
CA PRO A 136 8.33 -14.77 14.55
C PRO A 136 7.43 -14.17 13.46
N LEU A 137 6.25 -14.78 13.28
CA LEU A 137 5.19 -14.30 12.42
C LEU A 137 3.98 -13.92 13.27
N ILE A 138 3.61 -12.64 13.24
CA ILE A 138 2.34 -12.14 13.76
C ILE A 138 1.35 -12.15 12.60
N MET A 139 0.22 -12.83 12.79
CA MET A 139 -0.83 -12.97 11.80
C MET A 139 -2.10 -12.28 12.28
N ILE A 140 -2.65 -11.42 11.42
CA ILE A 140 -3.99 -10.87 11.54
C ILE A 140 -4.84 -11.48 10.41
N ASP A 141 -5.59 -12.52 10.73
CA ASP A 141 -6.50 -13.18 9.80
C ASP A 141 -7.81 -12.40 9.68
N LEU A 142 -8.11 -11.91 8.48
CA LEU A 142 -9.34 -11.21 8.14
C LEU A 142 -10.21 -12.15 7.29
N PRO A 143 -11.25 -12.78 7.90
CA PRO A 143 -12.18 -13.62 7.16
C PRO A 143 -12.82 -12.87 6.00
N PHE A 144 -13.04 -13.58 4.89
CA PHE A 144 -13.69 -13.01 3.71
C PHE A 144 -15.14 -12.61 4.03
N SER A 145 -15.52 -11.39 3.67
CA SER A 145 -16.86 -10.85 3.93
C SER A 145 -17.81 -11.17 2.78
N TYR A 146 -18.67 -12.17 2.97
CA TYR A 146 -19.75 -12.51 2.04
C TYR A 146 -20.94 -11.55 2.13
N ASN A 147 -21.08 -10.86 3.27
CA ASN A 147 -22.19 -9.96 3.53
C ASN A 147 -21.85 -8.50 3.19
N PRO A 148 -22.85 -7.66 2.89
CA PRO A 148 -22.65 -6.22 2.65
C PRO A 148 -22.07 -5.46 3.85
N ALA A 149 -22.27 -5.96 5.07
CA ALA A 149 -21.64 -5.45 6.28
C ALA A 149 -20.81 -6.57 6.92
N PRO A 150 -19.69 -6.24 7.60
CA PRO A 150 -18.92 -7.21 8.36
C PRO A 150 -19.76 -7.93 9.41
N ASP A 151 -19.61 -9.25 9.50
CA ASP A 151 -20.28 -10.04 10.53
C ASP A 151 -19.71 -9.75 11.93
N GLU A 152 -20.56 -9.61 12.93
CA GLU A 152 -20.17 -9.27 14.31
C GLU A 152 -19.18 -10.27 14.93
N HIS A 153 -19.30 -11.56 14.59
CA HIS A 153 -18.37 -12.58 15.08
C HIS A 153 -16.97 -12.40 14.47
N ALA A 154 -16.88 -11.99 13.20
CA ALA A 154 -15.62 -11.71 12.53
C ALA A 154 -14.96 -10.45 13.10
N VAL A 155 -15.75 -9.41 13.41
CA VAL A 155 -15.26 -8.20 14.10
C VAL A 155 -14.66 -8.57 15.46
N LYS A 156 -15.38 -9.34 16.29
CA LYS A 156 -14.88 -9.80 17.60
C LYS A 156 -13.62 -10.64 17.48
N TYR A 157 -13.55 -11.51 16.47
CA TYR A 157 -12.35 -12.30 16.18
C TYR A 157 -11.13 -11.42 15.88
N ILE A 158 -11.29 -10.40 15.03
CA ILE A 158 -10.21 -9.47 14.67
C ILE A 158 -9.80 -8.61 15.87
N VAL A 159 -10.74 -8.13 16.69
CA VAL A 159 -10.39 -7.42 17.94
C VAL A 159 -9.55 -8.31 18.86
N GLY A 160 -9.93 -9.58 19.02
CA GLY A 160 -9.13 -10.54 19.79
C GLY A 160 -7.72 -10.73 19.21
N GLN A 161 -7.57 -10.70 17.89
CA GLN A 161 -6.27 -10.76 17.23
C GLN A 161 -5.45 -9.48 17.41
N PHE A 162 -6.07 -8.29 17.41
CA PHE A 162 -5.37 -7.04 17.72
C PHE A 162 -4.81 -7.06 19.15
N GLU A 163 -5.62 -7.48 20.12
CA GLU A 163 -5.17 -7.62 21.52
C GLU A 163 -4.07 -8.69 21.67
N HIS A 164 -4.15 -9.79 20.91
CA HIS A 164 -3.09 -10.79 20.91
C HIS A 164 -1.80 -10.26 20.27
N ALA A 165 -1.90 -9.53 19.15
CA ALA A 165 -0.77 -8.92 18.47
C ALA A 165 -0.07 -7.89 19.36
N LYS A 166 -0.81 -7.10 20.16
CA LYS A 166 -0.22 -6.21 21.18
C LYS A 166 0.69 -6.99 22.12
N LYS A 167 0.22 -8.11 22.69
CA LYS A 167 1.02 -8.96 23.59
C LYS A 167 2.25 -9.55 22.92
N GLN A 168 2.10 -10.07 21.69
CA GLN A 168 3.24 -10.60 20.93
C GLN A 168 4.28 -9.52 20.66
N LEU A 169 3.84 -8.30 20.36
CA LEU A 169 4.74 -7.17 20.15
C LEU A 169 5.45 -6.76 21.45
N GLU A 170 4.78 -6.76 22.60
CA GLU A 170 5.42 -6.52 23.91
C GLU A 170 6.52 -7.55 24.19
N GLU A 171 6.24 -8.84 23.94
CA GLU A 171 7.20 -9.93 24.10
C GLU A 171 8.41 -9.77 23.18
N ILE A 172 8.20 -9.50 21.89
CA ILE A 172 9.27 -9.37 20.90
C ILE A 172 10.09 -8.09 21.13
N CYS A 173 9.44 -6.99 21.49
CA CYS A 173 10.10 -5.70 21.70
C CYS A 173 10.72 -5.55 23.10
N GLY A 174 10.37 -6.44 24.04
CA GLY A 174 10.87 -6.40 25.41
C GLY A 174 10.45 -5.16 26.20
N LYS A 175 9.32 -4.53 25.83
CA LYS A 175 8.79 -3.32 26.47
C LYS A 175 7.26 -3.29 26.43
N PRO A 176 6.59 -2.56 27.33
CA PRO A 176 5.13 -2.43 27.32
C PRO A 176 4.62 -1.76 26.04
N PHE A 177 3.37 -2.06 25.68
CA PHE A 177 2.69 -1.45 24.55
C PHE A 177 2.41 0.03 24.84
N ASP A 178 2.78 0.91 23.91
CA ASP A 178 2.62 2.36 24.05
C ASP A 178 1.27 2.80 23.47
N GLU A 179 0.24 2.85 24.32
CA GLU A 179 -1.11 3.26 23.92
C GLU A 179 -1.18 4.71 23.43
N ASP A 180 -0.38 5.62 23.98
CA ASP A 180 -0.40 7.04 23.56
C ASP A 180 0.12 7.16 22.12
N ARG A 181 1.22 6.48 21.79
CA ARG A 181 1.72 6.40 20.41
C ARG A 181 0.76 5.67 19.49
N PHE A 182 0.07 4.65 19.97
CA PHE A 182 -0.96 3.96 19.19
C PHE A 182 -2.10 4.91 18.81
N LEU A 183 -2.66 5.63 19.78
CA LEU A 183 -3.74 6.60 19.55
C LEU A 183 -3.29 7.72 18.62
N GLU A 184 -2.05 8.20 18.75
CA GLU A 184 -1.50 9.21 17.86
C GLU A 184 -1.32 8.67 16.43
N SER A 185 -0.77 7.46 16.27
CA SER A 185 -0.68 6.81 14.97
C SER A 185 -2.06 6.62 14.33
N GLN A 186 -3.10 6.33 15.12
CA GLN A 186 -4.48 6.21 14.62
C GLN A 186 -5.02 7.55 14.11
N LYS A 187 -4.79 8.66 14.82
CA LYS A 187 -5.20 10.01 14.37
C LYS A 187 -4.53 10.38 13.05
N LEU A 188 -3.20 10.22 12.99
CA LEU A 188 -2.41 10.50 11.79
C LEU A 188 -2.83 9.63 10.61
N SER A 189 -3.15 8.35 10.87
CA SER A 189 -3.65 7.43 9.85
C SER A 189 -4.99 7.90 9.26
N ASN A 190 -5.91 8.35 10.11
CA ASN A 190 -7.19 8.89 9.67
C ASN A 190 -7.03 10.18 8.85
N GLU A 191 -6.15 11.07 9.27
CA GLU A 191 -5.86 12.33 8.56
C GLU A 191 -5.22 12.06 7.19
N ALA A 192 -4.19 11.22 7.15
CA ALA A 192 -3.53 10.82 5.91
C ALA A 192 -4.50 10.12 4.95
N ALA A 193 -5.36 9.21 5.45
CA ALA A 193 -6.40 8.56 4.65
C ALA A 193 -7.42 9.56 4.06
N SER A 194 -7.80 10.58 4.85
CA SER A 194 -8.72 11.63 4.40
C SER A 194 -8.08 12.49 3.31
N LEU A 195 -6.83 12.92 3.51
CA LEU A 195 -6.07 13.69 2.52
C LEU A 195 -5.81 12.89 1.25
N TRP A 196 -5.45 11.61 1.38
CA TRP A 196 -5.34 10.68 0.25
C TRP A 196 -6.62 10.66 -0.57
N ARG A 197 -7.78 10.47 0.09
CA ARG A 197 -9.08 10.46 -0.58
C ARG A 197 -9.40 11.80 -1.26
N ASP A 198 -9.08 12.92 -0.61
CA ASP A 198 -9.28 14.25 -1.19
C ASP A 198 -8.44 14.46 -2.46
N VAL A 199 -7.16 14.11 -2.43
CA VAL A 199 -6.26 14.17 -3.59
C VAL A 199 -6.79 13.31 -4.72
N MET A 200 -7.22 12.07 -4.42
CA MET A 200 -7.74 11.16 -5.44
C MET A 200 -9.06 11.67 -6.04
N ASN A 201 -9.91 12.30 -5.23
CA ASN A 201 -11.15 12.94 -5.69
C ASN A 201 -10.91 14.17 -6.58
N MET A 202 -9.70 14.74 -6.64
CA MET A 202 -9.39 15.80 -7.62
C MET A 202 -9.46 15.29 -9.06
N GLY A 203 -9.39 13.97 -9.27
CA GLY A 203 -9.68 13.30 -10.53
C GLY A 203 -11.00 13.75 -11.16
N LYS A 204 -12.01 14.12 -10.36
CA LYS A 204 -13.35 14.56 -10.81
C LYS A 204 -13.37 15.89 -11.55
N ALA A 205 -12.34 16.73 -11.39
CA ALA A 205 -12.27 18.01 -12.10
C ALA A 205 -12.09 17.80 -13.62
N LYS A 206 -12.54 18.79 -14.41
CA LYS A 206 -12.42 18.83 -15.86
C LYS A 206 -11.78 20.14 -16.32
N PRO A 207 -10.56 20.13 -16.90
CA PRO A 207 -9.67 18.97 -17.01
C PRO A 207 -9.16 18.52 -15.63
N SER A 208 -8.69 17.27 -15.51
CA SER A 208 -8.18 16.75 -14.25
C SER A 208 -6.77 17.27 -13.96
N PRO A 209 -6.48 17.84 -12.77
CA PRO A 209 -5.12 18.26 -12.40
C PRO A 209 -4.21 17.07 -12.07
N LEU A 210 -4.79 15.88 -11.85
CA LEU A 210 -4.09 14.69 -11.40
C LEU A 210 -3.41 13.98 -12.58
N ASN A 211 -2.11 13.68 -12.44
CA ASN A 211 -1.51 12.62 -13.25
C ASN A 211 -1.91 11.27 -12.63
N GLY A 212 -2.91 10.60 -13.19
CA GLY A 212 -3.39 9.32 -12.64
C GLY A 212 -2.29 8.28 -12.43
N LEU A 213 -1.26 8.23 -13.28
CA LEU A 213 -0.17 7.27 -13.10
C LEU A 213 0.75 7.59 -11.91
N ASP A 214 0.81 8.86 -11.49
CA ASP A 214 1.57 9.23 -10.29
C ASP A 214 0.87 8.74 -9.00
N MET A 215 -0.43 8.41 -9.06
CA MET A 215 -1.13 7.72 -7.96
C MET A 215 -0.38 6.49 -7.46
N PHE A 216 0.21 5.71 -8.38
CA PHE A 216 0.98 4.52 -8.01
C PHE A 216 2.29 4.85 -7.28
N ASN A 217 2.87 6.03 -7.54
CA ASN A 217 4.04 6.50 -6.80
C ASN A 217 3.64 7.01 -5.41
N TYR A 218 2.51 7.70 -5.31
CA TYR A 218 1.97 8.23 -4.04
C TYR A 218 1.42 7.13 -3.13
N MET A 219 0.92 6.03 -3.72
CA MET A 219 0.48 4.83 -3.02
C MET A 219 1.55 4.27 -2.08
N ALA A 220 2.83 4.33 -2.48
CA ALA A 220 3.92 3.89 -1.63
C ALA A 220 3.98 4.67 -0.30
N GLN A 221 3.56 5.93 -0.24
CA GLN A 221 3.53 6.69 1.03
C GLN A 221 2.38 6.26 1.92
N ILE A 222 1.15 6.19 1.40
CA ILE A 222 0.01 5.75 2.21
C ILE A 222 0.13 4.28 2.65
N VAL A 223 0.99 3.49 2.01
CA VAL A 223 1.41 2.18 2.50
C VAL A 223 2.47 2.31 3.59
N CYS A 224 3.61 2.96 3.30
CA CYS A 224 4.77 2.93 4.19
C CYS A 224 4.57 3.73 5.50
N SER A 225 3.94 4.89 5.40
CA SER A 225 4.04 5.95 6.42
C SER A 225 2.67 6.49 6.89
N ARG A 226 1.55 5.82 6.61
CA ARG A 226 0.18 6.30 6.92
C ARG A 226 -0.04 6.83 8.34
N GLY A 227 0.57 6.23 9.36
CA GLY A 227 0.45 6.67 10.75
C GLY A 227 1.53 7.66 11.21
N SER A 228 2.09 8.46 10.29
CA SER A 228 3.18 9.40 10.59
C SER A 228 2.89 10.80 10.06
N GLN A 229 3.43 11.81 10.74
CA GLN A 229 3.27 13.22 10.36
C GLN A 229 3.76 13.50 8.94
N ILE A 230 4.88 12.90 8.52
CA ILE A 230 5.42 13.13 7.17
C ILE A 230 4.45 12.68 6.06
N CYS A 231 3.60 11.68 6.32
CA CYS A 231 2.59 11.27 5.36
C CYS A 231 1.48 12.32 5.23
N VAL A 232 1.07 12.92 6.36
CA VAL A 232 0.12 14.04 6.40
C VAL A 232 0.70 15.25 5.68
N ASP A 233 1.95 15.62 5.98
CA ASP A 233 2.64 16.76 5.38
C ASP A 233 2.75 16.59 3.86
N PHE A 234 3.12 15.38 3.40
CA PHE A 234 3.22 15.05 1.99
C PHE A 234 1.88 15.18 1.26
N PHE A 235 0.80 14.60 1.79
CA PHE A 235 -0.51 14.67 1.13
C PHE A 235 -1.12 16.07 1.22
N THR A 236 -0.79 16.84 2.25
CA THR A 236 -1.15 18.27 2.33
C THR A 236 -0.46 19.06 1.22
N LEU A 237 0.86 18.88 1.04
CA LEU A 237 1.62 19.50 -0.05
C LEU A 237 1.02 19.14 -1.42
N LEU A 238 0.79 17.84 -1.67
CA LEU A 238 0.22 17.37 -2.94
C LEU A 238 -1.19 17.93 -3.18
N LYS A 239 -2.04 17.96 -2.16
CA LYS A 239 -3.38 18.54 -2.25
C LYS A 239 -3.31 20.01 -2.64
N ASN A 240 -2.45 20.80 -2.00
CA ASN A 240 -2.30 22.22 -2.30
C ASN A 240 -1.83 22.46 -3.74
N GLU A 241 -0.80 21.73 -4.20
CA GLU A 241 -0.30 21.86 -5.58
C GLU A 241 -1.38 21.54 -6.63
N LEU A 242 -2.15 20.47 -6.41
CA LEU A 242 -3.21 20.08 -7.33
C LEU A 242 -4.41 21.02 -7.28
N GLN A 243 -4.72 21.56 -6.10
CA GLN A 243 -5.76 22.58 -5.94
C GLN A 243 -5.40 23.87 -6.68
N GLU A 244 -4.15 24.33 -6.58
CA GLU A 244 -3.67 25.49 -7.32
C GLU A 244 -3.77 25.30 -8.84
N LYS A 245 -3.39 24.11 -9.35
CA LYS A 245 -3.56 23.77 -10.77
C LYS A 245 -5.03 23.82 -11.18
N LYS A 246 -5.89 23.22 -10.37
CA LYS A 246 -7.34 23.21 -10.60
C LYS A 246 -7.90 24.64 -10.66
N ASP A 247 -7.49 25.52 -9.74
CA ASP A 247 -7.97 26.90 -9.67
C ASP A 247 -7.51 27.74 -10.88
N ARG A 248 -6.36 27.40 -11.47
CA ARG A 248 -5.89 27.98 -12.75
C ARG A 248 -6.50 27.32 -14.00
N GLY A 249 -7.31 26.27 -13.84
CA GLY A 249 -7.84 25.49 -14.97
C GLY A 249 -6.80 24.63 -15.68
N GLU A 250 -5.68 24.33 -15.01
CA GLU A 250 -4.57 23.53 -15.55
C GLU A 250 -4.81 22.03 -15.31
N GLY A 251 -5.06 21.29 -16.39
CA GLY A 251 -5.09 19.84 -16.38
C GLY A 251 -3.72 19.20 -16.58
N TYR A 252 -3.58 17.93 -16.17
CA TYR A 252 -2.41 17.12 -16.51
C TYR A 252 -2.29 16.89 -18.02
N ILE A 253 -3.42 16.55 -18.66
CA ILE A 253 -3.55 16.48 -20.11
C ILE A 253 -4.16 17.79 -20.59
N GLN A 254 -3.42 18.56 -21.39
CA GLN A 254 -3.84 19.89 -21.86
C GLN A 254 -5.15 19.84 -22.66
N ASN A 255 -5.35 18.79 -23.44
CA ASN A 255 -6.52 18.58 -24.28
C ASN A 255 -7.28 17.32 -23.86
N GLU A 256 -7.57 17.14 -22.57
CA GLU A 256 -8.21 15.93 -22.04
C GLU A 256 -9.48 15.56 -22.83
N LYS A 257 -9.39 14.53 -23.68
CA LYS A 257 -10.47 14.01 -24.54
C LYS A 257 -11.16 12.79 -23.96
N TYR A 258 -10.42 11.95 -23.25
CA TYR A 258 -10.93 10.70 -22.68
C TYR A 258 -10.53 10.57 -21.22
N ARG A 259 -11.48 10.13 -20.39
CA ARG A 259 -11.32 9.94 -18.95
C ARG A 259 -11.39 8.46 -18.65
N ILE A 260 -10.31 7.93 -18.08
CA ILE A 260 -10.09 6.50 -17.94
C ILE A 260 -10.13 6.09 -16.46
N LEU A 261 -10.87 5.02 -16.17
CA LEU A 261 -10.77 4.27 -14.93
C LEU A 261 -9.78 3.12 -15.10
N TRP A 262 -8.78 3.04 -14.21
CA TRP A 262 -7.81 1.94 -14.21
C TRP A 262 -8.09 0.94 -13.09
N ASP A 263 -8.26 -0.33 -13.45
CA ASP A 263 -8.43 -1.44 -12.52
C ASP A 263 -7.23 -2.41 -12.61
N GLY A 264 -6.69 -2.78 -11.45
CA GLY A 264 -5.47 -3.59 -11.32
C GLY A 264 -4.22 -2.79 -10.94
N ILE A 265 -3.20 -3.44 -10.37
CA ILE A 265 -1.87 -2.85 -10.16
C ILE A 265 -1.20 -2.50 -11.50
N PRO A 266 -0.26 -1.54 -11.55
CA PRO A 266 0.34 -1.13 -12.81
C PRO A 266 1.40 -2.13 -13.28
N PHE A 267 1.78 -2.02 -14.54
CA PHE A 267 2.92 -2.76 -15.10
C PHE A 267 4.22 -2.13 -14.60
N TRP A 268 4.69 -2.49 -13.40
CA TRP A 268 5.92 -1.91 -12.82
C TRP A 268 7.11 -2.00 -13.78
N TYR A 269 7.28 -3.14 -14.43
CA TYR A 269 8.31 -3.36 -15.44
C TYR A 269 8.14 -2.50 -16.70
N ASN A 270 7.03 -1.78 -16.89
CA ASN A 270 6.79 -0.94 -18.05
C ASN A 270 5.85 0.26 -17.81
N LEU A 271 6.02 1.01 -16.71
CA LEU A 271 5.19 2.20 -16.44
C LEU A 271 5.20 3.24 -17.58
N ARG A 272 6.29 3.29 -18.36
CA ARG A 272 6.44 4.18 -19.51
C ARG A 272 5.40 3.88 -20.60
N ILE A 273 5.08 2.62 -20.87
CA ILE A 273 4.09 2.29 -21.91
C ILE A 273 2.71 2.78 -21.51
N MET A 274 2.33 2.63 -20.23
CA MET A 274 1.06 3.12 -19.70
C MET A 274 0.95 4.64 -19.89
N SER A 275 2.00 5.38 -19.51
CA SER A 275 2.01 6.85 -19.63
C SER A 275 1.98 7.33 -21.07
N ARG A 276 2.78 6.72 -21.94
CA ARG A 276 2.86 7.11 -23.35
C ARG A 276 1.54 6.88 -24.08
N VAL A 277 0.95 5.69 -23.93
CA VAL A 277 -0.26 5.30 -24.67
C VAL A 277 -1.46 6.20 -24.33
N LEU A 278 -1.62 6.55 -23.06
CA LEU A 278 -2.67 7.46 -22.60
C LEU A 278 -2.44 8.88 -23.09
N LYS A 279 -1.23 9.43 -22.92
CA LYS A 279 -0.88 10.79 -23.37
C LYS A 279 -1.05 11.00 -24.88
N GLU A 280 -0.60 10.06 -25.70
CA GLU A 280 -0.71 10.14 -27.17
C GLU A 280 -2.16 10.17 -27.66
N ARG A 281 -3.12 9.77 -26.81
CA ARG A 281 -4.55 9.75 -27.11
C ARG A 281 -5.32 10.86 -26.42
N ASP A 282 -4.63 11.79 -25.77
CA ASP A 282 -5.26 12.80 -24.91
C ASP A 282 -6.16 12.16 -23.82
N ALA A 283 -5.80 10.97 -23.34
CA ALA A 283 -6.53 10.25 -22.32
C ALA A 283 -5.92 10.49 -20.93
N CYS A 284 -6.74 10.87 -19.96
CA CYS A 284 -6.34 11.04 -18.56
C CYS A 284 -6.88 9.88 -17.73
N MET A 285 -6.03 9.26 -16.92
CA MET A 285 -6.47 8.33 -15.89
C MET A 285 -6.97 9.15 -14.70
N VAL A 286 -8.28 9.21 -14.51
CA VAL A 286 -8.92 10.09 -13.52
C VAL A 286 -9.32 9.36 -12.25
N ALA A 287 -9.42 8.03 -12.31
CA ALA A 287 -9.83 7.20 -11.19
C ALA A 287 -9.14 5.82 -11.25
N SER A 288 -9.16 5.14 -10.11
CA SER A 288 -8.81 3.73 -10.00
C SER A 288 -9.64 3.08 -8.90
N THR A 289 -9.79 1.75 -8.95
CA THR A 289 -10.44 0.97 -7.88
C THR A 289 -9.58 0.90 -6.62
N TYR A 290 -8.29 1.16 -6.73
CA TYR A 290 -7.28 1.00 -5.69
C TYR A 290 -7.32 2.02 -4.54
N PRO A 291 -7.43 3.35 -4.79
CA PRO A 291 -7.42 4.36 -3.75
C PRO A 291 -8.29 4.10 -2.52
N ASP A 292 -9.49 3.58 -2.72
CA ASP A 292 -10.41 3.31 -1.62
C ASP A 292 -9.86 2.29 -0.60
N ASN A 293 -8.95 1.39 -1.01
CA ASN A 293 -8.35 0.39 -0.12
C ASN A 293 -7.43 0.96 0.94
N TRP A 294 -6.85 2.14 0.72
CA TRP A 294 -5.98 2.81 1.71
C TRP A 294 -6.67 3.97 2.42
N ALA A 295 -7.92 4.28 2.06
CA ALA A 295 -8.76 5.20 2.79
C ALA A 295 -9.41 4.51 4.01
N VAL A 296 -8.57 3.99 4.91
CA VAL A 296 -9.00 3.25 6.10
C VAL A 296 -9.26 4.23 7.23
N ASN A 297 -10.51 4.67 7.38
CA ASN A 297 -10.94 5.57 8.45
C ASN A 297 -11.76 4.84 9.52
N TYR A 298 -11.51 5.15 10.79
CA TYR A 298 -12.18 4.57 11.95
C TYR A 298 -12.19 5.54 13.15
N GLU A 299 -12.95 5.21 14.19
CA GLU A 299 -12.94 5.96 15.45
C GLU A 299 -11.66 5.66 16.24
N VAL A 300 -10.92 6.70 16.61
CA VAL A 300 -9.66 6.59 17.38
C VAL A 300 -9.94 5.98 18.76
N GLY A 301 -9.10 5.02 19.18
CA GLY A 301 -9.27 4.28 20.43
C GLY A 301 -10.35 3.18 20.39
N ASN A 302 -11.04 3.00 19.26
CA ASN A 302 -12.08 1.98 19.11
C ASN A 302 -11.60 0.83 18.21
N LEU A 303 -11.17 -0.28 18.81
CA LEU A 303 -10.69 -1.46 18.07
C LEU A 303 -11.77 -2.13 17.22
N GLU A 304 -13.04 -2.07 17.60
CA GLU A 304 -14.14 -2.62 16.77
C GLU A 304 -14.31 -1.79 15.49
N SER A 305 -14.26 -0.46 15.62
CA SER A 305 -14.31 0.47 14.48
C SER A 305 -13.11 0.25 13.54
N MET A 306 -11.91 0.12 14.10
CA MET A 306 -10.69 -0.19 13.36
C MET A 306 -10.79 -1.54 12.64
N ALA A 307 -11.28 -2.59 13.30
CA ALA A 307 -11.48 -3.91 12.70
C ALA A 307 -12.42 -3.84 11.49
N ARG A 308 -13.56 -3.15 11.63
CA ARG A 308 -14.51 -2.94 10.52
C ARG A 308 -13.88 -2.19 9.34
N ALA A 309 -13.06 -1.18 9.61
CA ALA A 309 -12.40 -0.42 8.57
C ALA A 309 -11.40 -1.27 7.77
N TYR A 310 -10.57 -2.09 8.45
CA TYR A 310 -9.64 -3.00 7.79
C TYR A 310 -10.34 -4.14 7.03
N MET A 311 -11.54 -4.55 7.44
CA MET A 311 -12.41 -5.46 6.68
C MET A 311 -13.06 -4.81 5.45
N GLY A 312 -13.07 -3.48 5.36
CA GLY A 312 -13.73 -2.73 4.29
C GLY A 312 -13.05 -2.84 2.92
N ASN A 313 -11.83 -3.39 2.88
CA ASN A 313 -11.03 -3.55 1.66
C ASN A 313 -11.78 -4.38 0.60
N PHE A 314 -11.88 -3.87 -0.64
CA PHE A 314 -12.67 -4.53 -1.68
C PHE A 314 -12.14 -5.92 -2.06
N THR A 315 -10.85 -6.21 -1.85
CA THR A 315 -10.26 -7.52 -2.18
C THR A 315 -10.67 -8.63 -1.22
N ASN A 316 -11.23 -8.29 -0.06
CA ASN A 316 -11.69 -9.25 0.95
C ASN A 316 -13.22 -9.31 1.06
N ARG A 317 -13.92 -8.97 -0.02
CA ARG A 317 -15.38 -8.82 -0.06
C ARG A 317 -15.97 -9.48 -1.30
N GLU A 318 -17.24 -9.84 -1.19
CA GLU A 318 -18.02 -10.38 -2.31
C GLU A 318 -17.97 -9.45 -3.54
N PHE A 319 -17.98 -10.06 -4.73
CA PHE A 319 -17.73 -9.38 -6.01
C PHE A 319 -18.67 -8.20 -6.29
N GLY A 320 -19.92 -8.28 -5.86
CA GLY A 320 -20.92 -7.22 -5.98
C GLY A 320 -20.49 -5.91 -5.30
N PHE A 321 -19.69 -5.96 -4.24
CA PHE A 321 -19.11 -4.77 -3.62
C PHE A 321 -18.13 -4.07 -4.58
N ARG A 322 -17.22 -4.82 -5.19
CA ARG A 322 -16.27 -4.30 -6.18
C ARG A 322 -16.99 -3.74 -7.40
N TYR A 323 -18.00 -4.47 -7.89
CA TYR A 323 -18.81 -4.04 -9.03
C TYR A 323 -19.53 -2.71 -8.76
N LYS A 324 -20.18 -2.57 -7.60
CA LYS A 324 -20.82 -1.30 -7.20
C LYS A 324 -19.83 -0.17 -7.04
N ASN A 325 -18.64 -0.43 -6.48
CA ASN A 325 -17.61 0.59 -6.36
C ASN A 325 -17.16 1.08 -7.75
N MET A 326 -16.97 0.16 -8.69
CA MET A 326 -16.61 0.51 -10.07
C MET A 326 -17.67 1.36 -10.75
N LEU A 327 -18.97 1.01 -10.63
CA LEU A 327 -20.07 1.81 -11.18
C LEU A 327 -20.11 3.22 -10.57
N ARG A 328 -19.95 3.33 -9.25
CA ARG A 328 -19.87 4.61 -8.55
C ARG A 328 -18.72 5.47 -9.08
N LEU A 329 -17.53 4.88 -9.25
CA LEU A 329 -16.37 5.60 -9.79
C LEU A 329 -16.59 6.04 -11.24
N ILE A 330 -17.25 5.22 -12.07
CA ILE A 330 -17.57 5.57 -13.46
C ILE A 330 -18.48 6.82 -13.49
N GLU A 331 -19.51 6.85 -12.65
CA GLU A 331 -20.45 7.96 -12.57
C GLU A 331 -19.82 9.22 -11.96
N GLU A 332 -19.20 9.11 -10.78
CA GLU A 332 -18.67 10.26 -10.05
C GLU A 332 -17.50 10.95 -10.77
N PHE A 333 -16.73 10.21 -11.56
CA PHE A 333 -15.55 10.73 -12.27
C PHE A 333 -15.82 10.98 -13.76
N ASP A 334 -17.04 10.80 -14.24
CA ASP A 334 -17.41 10.96 -15.65
C ASP A 334 -16.44 10.20 -16.58
N VAL A 335 -16.40 8.88 -16.42
CA VAL A 335 -15.45 8.00 -17.11
C VAL A 335 -15.96 7.62 -18.50
N ASP A 336 -15.12 7.76 -19.53
CA ASP A 336 -15.39 7.36 -20.92
C ASP A 336 -15.02 5.91 -21.21
N GLY A 337 -14.06 5.35 -20.45
CA GLY A 337 -13.57 4.00 -20.68
C GLY A 337 -12.87 3.40 -19.47
N VAL A 338 -12.93 2.07 -19.39
CA VAL A 338 -12.29 1.29 -18.32
C VAL A 338 -11.16 0.46 -18.91
N ILE A 339 -9.99 0.50 -18.28
CA ILE A 339 -8.89 -0.43 -18.56
C ILE A 339 -8.80 -1.41 -17.39
N MET A 340 -9.06 -2.69 -17.69
CA MET A 340 -8.97 -3.78 -16.72
C MET A 340 -7.70 -4.58 -16.97
N HIS A 341 -6.79 -4.61 -16.01
CA HIS A 341 -5.60 -5.46 -16.05
C HIS A 341 -5.93 -6.84 -15.49
N SER A 342 -6.26 -7.80 -16.36
CA SER A 342 -6.25 -9.23 -16.02
C SER A 342 -4.82 -9.63 -15.68
N ASN A 343 -4.57 -9.77 -14.38
CA ASN A 343 -3.24 -9.93 -13.83
C ASN A 343 -3.04 -11.38 -13.41
N ARG A 344 -2.24 -12.10 -14.22
CA ARG A 344 -1.90 -13.51 -14.00
C ARG A 344 -1.41 -13.84 -12.58
N SER A 345 -0.74 -12.90 -11.92
CA SER A 345 -0.23 -13.08 -10.55
C SER A 345 -1.31 -12.95 -9.48
N CYS A 346 -2.38 -12.21 -9.75
CA CYS A 346 -3.36 -11.75 -8.76
C CYS A 346 -4.69 -12.49 -8.96
N LYS A 347 -4.75 -13.77 -8.54
CA LYS A 347 -5.89 -14.66 -8.79
C LYS A 347 -7.24 -14.18 -8.27
N ASN A 348 -7.26 -13.33 -7.24
CA ASN A 348 -8.50 -12.72 -6.73
C ASN A 348 -8.99 -11.54 -7.59
N GLN A 349 -8.16 -11.10 -8.54
CA GLN A 349 -8.46 -10.02 -9.48
C GLN A 349 -8.42 -10.45 -10.95
N ASP A 350 -8.05 -11.71 -11.23
CA ASP A 350 -7.99 -12.31 -12.58
C ASP A 350 -9.38 -12.65 -13.12
#